data_AF-A0A1Q4HZV9-F1
#
_entry.id   AF-A0A1Q4HZV9-F1
#
_cell.length_a   1.000
_cell.length_b   1.000
_cell.length_c   1.000
_cell.angle_alpha   90.00
_cell.angle_beta   90.00
_cell.angle_gamma   90.00
#
_symmetry.space_group_name_H-M   'P 1'
#
loop_
_entity.id
_entity.type
_entity.pdbx_description
1 polymer ?
#
loop_
_entity_poly.entity_id
_entity_poly.type
_entity_poly.pdbx_seq_one_letter_code
_entity_poly.pdbx_strand_id
1 'polypeptide(L)'
;MAARGAEGLVLQRDDHRGQALLSDGLTFTAGDVRYLRSEAGAAALAAVDALELTDATRVADVAAARARFGDRAAVLVETTLLRRRAAEKLDGLAAEIPVSSWLFTDEALQQATAAPVALHRSRRLAGAGAVVHDATCSIGTELAALRAVGVRTVGSDLDAVRLAMARHNLGESAVLCRADALAPVTRDAVVLADPARRVGGRRRFRIDDYRPALGALIDTFRDRDLVVKCSPGIDFGELDRLGFRGEVEVTSYRGAVREACLWSPGLAQRGVRRRASVLDRGEQITDADPDDCPVRPAGRWIVDPDGAVVRAGLVRHYGARHRLWQLDPDIAYLSGDELPPAVRGFEVLEQLAFDERRLRQALGALDCGTLEVLVRGVRVDPDALRRRIRPRGGRPLSVVITRIGSGAAGRATAFVCRPSR
;
A
#
# COMPACT_ATOMS: atom_id res chain seq x y z
N MET A 1 19.42 -6.52 27.85
CA MET A 1 20.18 -6.66 26.59
C MET A 1 19.20 -6.95 25.48
N ALA A 2 19.01 -5.98 24.58
CA ALA A 2 17.90 -5.90 23.63
C ALA A 2 18.01 -6.94 22.50
N ALA A 3 16.92 -7.69 22.28
CA ALA A 3 16.75 -8.59 21.16
C ALA A 3 16.54 -7.77 19.87
N ARG A 4 17.42 -7.97 18.89
CA ARG A 4 17.35 -7.29 17.58
C ARG A 4 16.19 -7.86 16.77
N GLY A 5 15.31 -6.96 16.34
CA GLY A 5 14.05 -7.24 15.65
C GLY A 5 14.21 -7.88 14.28
N ALA A 6 13.16 -8.60 13.90
CA ALA A 6 13.02 -9.32 12.66
C ALA A 6 13.00 -8.38 11.43
N GLU A 7 14.02 -8.50 10.58
CA GLU A 7 14.04 -7.94 9.23
C GLU A 7 13.04 -8.71 8.35
N GLY A 8 11.81 -8.21 8.28
CA GLY A 8 10.75 -8.75 7.47
C GLY A 8 10.96 -8.45 5.98
N LEU A 9 11.40 -9.48 5.25
CA LEU A 9 11.48 -9.59 3.79
C LEU A 9 10.31 -8.86 3.11
N VAL A 10 10.62 -7.77 2.41
CA VAL A 10 9.70 -7.10 1.51
C VAL A 10 9.67 -7.92 0.23
N LEU A 11 8.52 -8.53 -0.08
CA LEU A 11 8.23 -9.05 -1.42
C LEU A 11 8.21 -7.86 -2.39
N GLN A 12 9.39 -7.46 -2.90
CA GLN A 12 9.49 -6.72 -4.14
C GLN A 12 9.15 -7.68 -5.27
N ARG A 13 7.92 -7.56 -5.79
CA ARG A 13 7.67 -7.94 -7.18
C ARG A 13 8.37 -6.90 -8.03
N ASP A 14 9.46 -7.31 -8.67
CA ASP A 14 10.09 -6.53 -9.74
C ASP A 14 9.20 -6.60 -10.99
N ASP A 15 8.17 -5.74 -11.00
CA ASP A 15 7.47 -5.37 -12.24
C ASP A 15 8.30 -4.27 -12.94
N HIS A 16 9.44 -4.67 -13.52
CA HIS A 16 10.24 -3.82 -14.41
C HIS A 16 9.69 -3.81 -15.85
N ARG A 17 8.37 -3.75 -16.03
CA ARG A 17 7.74 -3.60 -17.35
C ARG A 17 6.87 -2.34 -17.37
N GLY A 18 7.47 -1.27 -17.87
CA GLY A 18 6.81 0.03 -18.02
C GLY A 18 7.77 1.23 -17.96
N GLN A 19 9.02 1.09 -18.42
CA GLN A 19 9.86 2.27 -18.65
C GLN A 19 9.25 3.06 -19.81
N ALA A 20 8.45 4.06 -19.47
CA ALA A 20 8.00 5.06 -20.42
C ALA A 20 9.24 5.82 -20.92
N LEU A 21 9.52 5.75 -22.21
CA LEU A 21 10.59 6.49 -22.89
C LEU A 21 10.46 8.03 -22.77
N LEU A 22 9.43 8.54 -22.10
CA LEU A 22 9.22 9.97 -21.78
C LEU A 22 9.40 10.30 -20.28
N SER A 23 9.48 9.29 -19.41
CA SER A 23 9.47 9.47 -17.95
C SER A 23 10.81 9.88 -17.34
N ASP A 24 11.92 9.71 -18.06
CA ASP A 24 13.21 10.28 -17.66
C ASP A 24 13.34 11.72 -18.18
N GLY A 25 12.65 12.65 -17.51
CA GLY A 25 12.99 14.08 -17.58
C GLY A 25 11.87 15.07 -17.89
N LEU A 26 10.64 14.64 -18.23
CA LEU A 26 9.54 15.60 -18.47
C LEU A 26 9.09 16.25 -17.16
N THR A 27 9.32 17.55 -17.04
CA THR A 27 8.85 18.37 -15.91
C THR A 27 7.74 19.29 -16.37
N PHE A 28 6.53 19.11 -15.83
CA PHE A 28 5.42 20.00 -16.13
C PHE A 28 5.66 21.40 -15.58
N THR A 29 5.35 22.41 -16.38
CA THR A 29 5.36 23.81 -15.96
C THR A 29 3.94 24.32 -15.71
N ALA A 30 3.82 25.47 -15.04
CA ALA A 30 2.54 26.15 -14.91
C ALA A 30 1.93 26.53 -16.29
N GLY A 31 2.79 26.77 -17.29
CA GLY A 31 2.36 27.04 -18.67
C GLY A 31 1.74 25.81 -19.33
N ASP A 32 2.29 24.62 -19.07
CA ASP A 32 1.72 23.36 -19.56
C ASP A 32 0.36 23.08 -18.94
N VAL A 33 0.22 23.24 -17.62
CA VAL A 33 -1.07 23.08 -16.93
C VAL A 33 -2.10 24.07 -17.47
N ARG A 34 -1.72 25.34 -17.70
CA ARG A 34 -2.62 26.34 -18.30
C ARG A 34 -3.07 25.96 -19.70
N TYR A 35 -2.15 25.45 -20.53
CA TYR A 35 -2.48 24.96 -21.86
C TYR A 35 -3.43 23.76 -21.80
N LEU A 36 -3.13 22.74 -20.98
CA LEU A 36 -3.95 21.53 -20.86
C LEU A 36 -5.36 21.80 -20.32
N ARG A 37 -5.56 22.91 -19.58
CA ARG A 37 -6.86 23.40 -19.10
C ARG A 37 -7.63 24.24 -20.12
N SER A 38 -6.99 24.68 -21.19
CA SER A 38 -7.64 25.48 -22.24
C SER A 38 -8.46 24.59 -23.17
N GLU A 39 -9.41 25.18 -23.90
CA GLU A 39 -10.20 24.49 -24.93
C GLU A 39 -9.28 23.85 -26.00
N ALA A 40 -8.24 24.56 -26.43
CA ALA A 40 -7.25 24.04 -27.39
C ALA A 40 -6.49 22.83 -26.84
N GLY A 41 -6.09 22.88 -25.56
CA GLY A 41 -5.42 21.75 -24.90
C GLY A 41 -6.34 20.55 -24.69
N ALA A 42 -7.60 20.78 -24.33
CA ALA A 42 -8.61 19.73 -24.21
C ALA A 42 -8.88 19.05 -25.56
N ALA A 43 -9.02 19.83 -26.65
CA ALA A 43 -9.17 19.29 -28.00
C ALA A 43 -7.92 18.50 -28.45
N ALA A 44 -6.72 19.00 -28.13
CA ALA A 44 -5.48 18.28 -28.42
C ALA A 44 -5.36 16.97 -27.62
N LEU A 45 -5.76 16.95 -26.34
CA LEU A 45 -5.78 15.74 -25.52
C LEU A 45 -6.77 14.71 -26.09
N ALA A 46 -7.97 15.13 -26.50
CA ALA A 46 -8.93 14.24 -27.15
C ALA A 46 -8.37 13.62 -28.44
N ALA A 47 -7.66 14.42 -29.24
CA ALA A 47 -7.01 13.92 -30.45
C ALA A 47 -5.87 12.93 -30.17
N VAL A 48 -5.06 13.15 -29.11
CA VAL A 48 -3.99 12.24 -28.71
C VAL A 48 -4.54 10.98 -28.03
N ASP A 49 -5.66 11.07 -27.32
CA ASP A 49 -6.30 9.91 -26.69
C ASP A 49 -6.92 8.94 -27.72
N ALA A 50 -7.18 9.38 -28.95
CA ALA A 50 -7.56 8.50 -30.05
C ALA A 50 -6.40 7.63 -30.57
N LEU A 51 -5.15 7.92 -30.19
CA LEU A 51 -3.99 7.09 -30.53
C LEU A 51 -3.91 5.86 -29.61
N GLU A 52 -3.45 4.74 -30.15
CA GLU A 52 -3.39 3.48 -29.40
C GLU A 52 -2.37 3.56 -28.26
N LEU A 53 -1.19 4.13 -28.55
CA LEU A 53 -0.09 4.33 -27.61
C LEU A 53 0.25 3.04 -26.83
N THR A 54 0.28 1.91 -27.53
CA THR A 54 0.80 0.63 -27.02
C THR A 54 2.28 0.49 -27.32
N ASP A 55 2.92 -0.55 -26.81
CA ASP A 55 4.34 -0.80 -27.09
C ASP A 55 4.59 -1.04 -28.59
N ALA A 56 3.60 -1.59 -29.31
CA ALA A 56 3.69 -1.82 -30.75
C ALA A 56 3.60 -0.54 -31.59
N THR A 57 2.75 0.42 -31.19
CA THR A 57 2.50 1.64 -31.97
C THR A 57 3.23 2.88 -31.44
N ARG A 58 3.87 2.78 -30.26
CA ARG A 58 4.44 3.90 -29.49
C ARG A 58 5.20 4.92 -30.33
N VAL A 59 6.14 4.43 -31.15
CA VAL A 59 7.03 5.30 -31.93
C VAL A 59 6.26 6.08 -32.99
N ALA A 60 5.38 5.40 -33.72
CA ALA A 60 4.56 6.01 -34.77
C ALA A 60 3.56 7.03 -34.17
N ASP A 61 2.90 6.67 -33.08
CA ASP A 61 1.94 7.53 -32.41
C ASP A 61 2.58 8.79 -31.83
N VAL A 62 3.76 8.66 -31.21
CA VAL A 62 4.53 9.81 -30.71
C VAL A 62 5.01 10.70 -31.87
N ALA A 63 5.43 10.12 -32.99
CA ALA A 63 5.80 10.89 -34.18
C ALA A 63 4.60 11.66 -34.76
N ALA A 64 3.42 11.02 -34.83
CA ALA A 64 2.18 11.66 -35.27
C ALA A 64 1.77 12.82 -34.35
N ALA A 65 1.86 12.62 -33.02
CA ALA A 65 1.60 13.66 -32.05
C ALA A 65 2.58 14.85 -32.21
N ARG A 66 3.88 14.58 -32.42
CA ARG A 66 4.91 15.61 -32.66
C ARG A 66 4.66 16.39 -33.94
N ALA A 67 4.31 15.71 -35.03
CA ALA A 67 4.01 16.36 -36.31
C ALA A 67 2.83 17.33 -36.19
N ARG A 68 1.81 16.98 -35.39
CA ARG A 68 0.61 17.79 -35.23
C ARG A 68 0.72 18.90 -34.17
N PHE A 69 1.38 18.63 -33.05
CA PHE A 69 1.36 19.50 -31.87
C PHE A 69 2.72 20.08 -31.49
N GLY A 70 3.78 19.77 -32.25
CA GLY A 70 5.13 20.28 -32.02
C GLY A 70 5.60 20.03 -30.58
N ASP A 71 6.10 21.08 -29.94
CA ASP A 71 6.65 21.04 -28.58
C ASP A 71 5.63 20.60 -27.51
N ARG A 72 4.32 20.69 -27.79
CA ARG A 72 3.27 20.25 -26.86
C ARG A 72 3.04 18.73 -26.88
N ALA A 73 3.58 18.01 -27.86
CA ALA A 73 3.33 16.58 -28.00
C ALA A 73 3.76 15.78 -26.76
N ALA A 74 4.88 16.13 -26.13
CA ALA A 74 5.38 15.42 -24.95
C ALA A 74 4.39 15.49 -23.77
N VAL A 75 3.91 16.68 -23.43
CA VAL A 75 2.95 16.86 -22.32
C VAL A 75 1.58 16.26 -22.63
N LEU A 76 1.15 16.26 -23.88
CA LEU A 76 -0.10 15.63 -24.31
C LEU A 76 -0.03 14.10 -24.19
N VAL A 77 1.00 13.48 -24.75
CA VAL A 77 1.20 12.03 -24.69
C VAL A 77 1.36 11.56 -23.24
N GLU A 78 2.18 12.25 -22.46
CA GLU A 78 2.36 11.91 -21.04
C GLU A 78 1.04 12.00 -20.27
N THR A 79 0.29 13.09 -20.45
CA THR A 79 -1.01 13.27 -19.78
C THR A 79 -2.00 12.17 -20.16
N THR A 80 -2.08 11.79 -21.44
CA THR A 80 -2.94 10.69 -21.90
C THR A 80 -2.56 9.36 -21.24
N LEU A 81 -1.27 9.04 -21.17
CA LEU A 81 -0.82 7.80 -20.53
C LEU A 81 -1.05 7.80 -19.02
N LEU A 82 -0.87 8.94 -18.36
CA LEU A 82 -1.16 9.09 -16.94
C LEU A 82 -2.66 8.91 -16.64
N ARG A 83 -3.55 9.49 -17.45
CA ARG A 83 -5.00 9.31 -17.31
C ARG A 83 -5.42 7.85 -17.46
N ARG A 84 -4.86 7.13 -18.44
CA ARG A 84 -5.12 5.70 -18.64
C ARG A 84 -4.66 4.85 -17.45
N ARG A 85 -3.46 5.12 -16.92
CA ARG A 85 -2.95 4.46 -15.70
C ARG A 85 -3.76 4.82 -14.45
N ALA A 86 -4.30 6.03 -14.38
CA ALA A 86 -5.07 6.51 -13.24
C ALA A 86 -6.46 5.87 -13.14
N ALA A 87 -7.06 5.49 -14.27
CA ALA A 87 -8.42 4.96 -14.33
C ALA A 87 -8.66 3.82 -13.33
N GLU A 88 -7.84 2.78 -13.32
CA GLU A 88 -8.03 1.65 -12.39
C GLU A 88 -7.70 1.98 -10.93
N LYS A 89 -6.73 2.87 -10.71
CA LYS A 89 -6.20 3.16 -9.38
C LYS A 89 -7.08 4.13 -8.60
N LEU A 90 -7.65 5.11 -9.29
CA LEU A 90 -8.38 6.24 -8.71
C LEU A 90 -9.89 6.18 -8.99
N ASP A 91 -10.37 5.06 -9.54
CA ASP A 91 -11.79 4.83 -9.79
C ASP A 91 -12.64 5.07 -8.53
N GLY A 92 -13.80 5.69 -8.70
CA GLY A 92 -14.70 6.01 -7.59
C GLY A 92 -14.33 7.24 -6.75
N LEU A 93 -13.25 7.96 -7.05
CA LEU A 93 -12.98 9.29 -6.46
C LEU A 93 -13.74 10.44 -7.13
N ALA A 94 -14.61 10.14 -8.11
CA ALA A 94 -15.17 11.11 -9.04
C ALA A 94 -15.79 12.32 -8.30
N ALA A 95 -15.11 13.45 -8.45
CA ALA A 95 -15.63 14.77 -8.17
C ALA A 95 -16.47 15.25 -9.38
N GLU A 96 -16.74 16.54 -9.44
CA GLU A 96 -17.35 17.22 -10.60
C GLU A 96 -16.62 16.94 -11.92
N ILE A 97 -15.30 16.67 -11.88
CA ILE A 97 -14.48 16.31 -13.03
C ILE A 97 -14.09 14.82 -12.95
N PRO A 98 -14.36 14.02 -13.99
CA PRO A 98 -14.00 12.61 -14.01
C PRO A 98 -12.48 12.43 -14.02
N VAL A 99 -11.98 11.35 -13.39
CA VAL A 99 -10.55 11.01 -13.31
C VAL A 99 -9.90 10.91 -14.69
N SER A 100 -10.63 10.49 -15.72
CA SER A 100 -10.18 10.47 -17.11
C SER A 100 -9.83 11.85 -17.68
N SER A 101 -10.26 12.93 -17.03
CA SER A 101 -9.97 14.32 -17.38
C SER A 101 -8.99 15.00 -16.41
N TRP A 102 -8.47 14.30 -15.42
CA TRP A 102 -7.53 14.86 -14.45
C TRP A 102 -6.14 15.10 -15.07
N LEU A 103 -5.37 15.95 -14.42
CA LEU A 103 -3.98 16.23 -14.71
C LEU A 103 -3.10 15.66 -13.59
N PHE A 104 -1.97 15.10 -14.02
CA PHE A 104 -1.04 14.36 -13.16
C PHE A 104 0.39 14.74 -13.52
N THR A 105 1.29 14.61 -12.55
CA THR A 105 2.68 14.26 -12.85
C THR A 105 2.84 12.75 -12.65
N ASP A 106 3.82 12.12 -13.29
CA ASP A 106 4.10 10.69 -13.09
C ASP A 106 4.38 10.40 -11.62
N GLU A 107 5.21 11.22 -10.97
CA GLU A 107 5.50 11.08 -9.55
C GLU A 107 4.23 11.17 -8.68
N ALA A 108 3.37 12.16 -8.91
CA ALA A 108 2.15 12.31 -8.13
C ALA A 108 1.18 11.14 -8.34
N LEU A 109 1.05 10.62 -9.56
CA LEU A 109 0.22 9.44 -9.82
C LEU A 109 0.80 8.17 -9.19
N GLN A 110 2.12 7.97 -9.25
CA GLN A 110 2.79 6.86 -8.59
C GLN A 110 2.56 6.88 -7.08
N GLN A 111 2.64 8.07 -6.46
CA GLN A 111 2.48 8.27 -5.02
C GLN A 111 1.01 8.28 -4.56
N ALA A 112 0.06 8.59 -5.44
CA ALA A 112 -1.36 8.65 -5.09
C ALA A 112 -1.84 7.37 -4.38
N THR A 113 -2.71 7.50 -3.39
CA THR A 113 -3.34 6.35 -2.73
C THR A 113 -4.42 5.76 -3.64
N ALA A 114 -4.53 4.42 -3.67
CA ALA A 114 -5.62 3.77 -4.37
C ALA A 114 -6.97 4.17 -3.76
N ALA A 115 -7.98 4.43 -4.60
CA ALA A 115 -9.24 5.01 -4.17
C ALA A 115 -9.91 4.30 -2.99
N PRO A 116 -10.01 2.94 -2.93
CA PRO A 116 -10.65 2.26 -1.81
C PRO A 116 -9.97 2.53 -0.46
N VAL A 117 -8.65 2.73 -0.46
CA VAL A 117 -7.86 3.01 0.75
C VAL A 117 -8.06 4.47 1.18
N ALA A 118 -8.03 5.42 0.25
CA ALA A 118 -8.28 6.83 0.55
C ALA A 118 -9.73 7.06 1.03
N LEU A 119 -10.70 6.37 0.43
CA LEU A 119 -12.11 6.43 0.84
C LEU A 119 -12.32 5.80 2.22
N HIS A 120 -11.60 4.72 2.56
CA HIS A 120 -11.63 4.12 3.89
C HIS A 120 -11.23 5.13 4.98
N ARG A 121 -10.08 5.79 4.82
CA ARG A 121 -9.64 6.86 5.72
C ARG A 121 -10.63 8.03 5.74
N SER A 122 -11.08 8.47 4.57
CA SER A 122 -12.02 9.58 4.44
C SER A 122 -13.34 9.34 5.17
N ARG A 123 -13.90 8.13 5.13
CA ARG A 123 -15.12 7.77 5.88
C ARG A 123 -14.93 7.88 7.39
N ARG A 124 -13.76 7.49 7.91
CA ARG A 124 -13.43 7.65 9.33
C ARG A 124 -13.35 9.14 9.72
N LEU A 125 -12.78 9.98 8.86
CA LEU A 125 -12.72 11.43 9.06
C LEU A 125 -14.09 12.11 8.94
N ALA A 126 -14.96 11.63 8.04
CA ALA A 126 -16.33 12.16 7.91
C ALA A 126 -17.12 12.01 9.21
N GLY A 127 -16.92 10.92 9.96
CA GLY A 127 -17.53 10.70 11.26
C GLY A 127 -17.13 11.72 12.33
N ALA A 128 -15.99 12.40 12.18
CA ALA A 128 -15.52 13.43 13.11
C ALA A 128 -16.18 14.81 12.88
N GLY A 129 -16.85 15.02 11.74
CA GLY A 129 -17.59 16.27 11.44
C GLY A 129 -16.73 17.53 11.25
N ALA A 130 -15.41 17.40 11.27
CA ALA A 130 -14.46 18.52 11.17
C ALA A 130 -14.11 18.87 9.71
N VAL A 131 -13.66 20.11 9.49
CA VAL A 131 -12.96 20.48 8.26
C VAL A 131 -11.62 19.73 8.24
N VAL A 132 -11.23 19.19 7.09
CA VAL A 132 -9.94 18.52 6.92
C VAL A 132 -9.02 19.38 6.05
N HIS A 133 -7.82 19.68 6.57
CA HIS A 133 -6.74 20.31 5.83
C HIS A 133 -5.72 19.26 5.41
N ASP A 134 -5.66 18.94 4.11
CA ASP A 134 -4.53 18.17 3.56
C ASP A 134 -3.36 19.12 3.33
N ALA A 135 -2.38 19.08 4.22
CA ALA A 135 -1.23 19.98 4.23
C ALA A 135 -0.17 19.64 3.17
N THR A 136 -0.34 18.52 2.45
CA THR A 136 0.54 18.04 1.39
C THR A 136 -0.29 17.53 0.22
N CYS A 137 -1.26 18.33 -0.22
CA CYS A 137 -2.35 17.85 -1.05
C CYS A 137 -1.96 17.42 -2.45
N SER A 138 -0.76 17.80 -2.93
CA SER A 138 -0.26 17.46 -4.24
C SER A 138 -1.30 17.81 -5.32
N ILE A 139 -1.64 16.85 -6.19
CA ILE A 139 -2.65 16.96 -7.25
C ILE A 139 -4.10 16.78 -6.77
N GLY A 140 -4.34 16.72 -5.45
CA GLY A 140 -5.68 16.75 -4.85
C GLY A 140 -6.39 15.39 -4.70
N THR A 141 -5.69 14.27 -4.81
CA THR A 141 -6.32 12.93 -4.76
C THR A 141 -7.01 12.63 -3.43
N GLU A 142 -6.38 12.98 -2.31
CA GLU A 142 -6.97 12.77 -0.98
C GLU A 142 -8.15 13.72 -0.73
N LEU A 143 -8.03 14.97 -1.19
CA LEU A 143 -9.11 15.95 -1.15
C LEU A 143 -10.35 15.48 -1.92
N ALA A 144 -10.16 14.82 -3.06
CA ALA A 144 -11.26 14.23 -3.81
C ALA A 144 -11.94 13.11 -3.02
N ALA A 145 -11.17 12.22 -2.37
CA ALA A 145 -11.71 11.15 -1.53
C ALA A 145 -12.51 11.69 -0.34
N LEU A 146 -12.02 12.77 0.31
CA LEU A 146 -12.70 13.45 1.40
C LEU A 146 -14.01 14.11 0.91
N ARG A 147 -13.97 14.80 -0.22
CA ARG A 147 -15.17 15.41 -0.83
C ARG A 147 -16.21 14.39 -1.24
N ALA A 148 -15.79 13.23 -1.75
CA ALA A 148 -16.68 12.14 -2.14
C ALA A 148 -17.51 11.58 -0.97
N VAL A 149 -17.07 11.81 0.28
CA VAL A 149 -17.80 11.42 1.50
C VAL A 149 -18.35 12.63 2.27
N GLY A 150 -18.44 13.79 1.63
CA GLY A 150 -19.09 14.99 2.19
C GLY A 150 -18.22 15.81 3.16
N VAL A 151 -16.92 15.57 3.23
CA VAL A 151 -16.01 16.33 4.10
C VAL A 151 -15.66 17.67 3.46
N ARG A 152 -15.75 18.75 4.25
CA ARG A 152 -15.25 20.08 3.86
C ARG A 152 -13.74 20.08 3.91
N THR A 153 -13.10 20.57 2.85
CA THR A 153 -11.66 20.45 2.70
C THR A 153 -10.94 21.76 2.40
N VAL A 154 -9.70 21.83 2.89
CA VAL A 154 -8.66 22.78 2.47
C VAL A 154 -7.45 21.97 2.02
N GLY A 155 -6.78 22.42 0.97
CA GLY A 155 -5.52 21.83 0.52
C GLY A 155 -4.37 22.82 0.53
N SER A 156 -3.17 22.36 0.90
CA SER A 156 -1.94 23.09 0.64
C SER A 156 -0.82 22.21 0.10
N ASP A 157 0.05 22.82 -0.70
CA ASP A 157 1.31 22.20 -1.15
C ASP A 157 2.35 23.30 -1.43
N LEU A 158 3.63 22.93 -1.47
CA LEU A 158 4.72 23.83 -1.84
C LEU A 158 4.84 23.98 -3.37
N ASP A 159 4.43 22.96 -4.11
CA ASP A 159 4.54 22.88 -5.56
C ASP A 159 3.33 23.56 -6.24
N ALA A 160 3.60 24.71 -6.86
CA ALA A 160 2.59 25.49 -7.57
C ALA A 160 2.02 24.77 -8.81
N VAL A 161 2.78 23.87 -9.44
CA VAL A 161 2.32 23.08 -10.59
C VAL A 161 1.34 22.02 -10.12
N ARG A 162 1.66 21.29 -9.03
CA ARG A 162 0.74 20.32 -8.43
C ARG A 162 -0.54 20.99 -7.92
N LEU A 163 -0.46 22.17 -7.31
CA LEU A 163 -1.64 22.95 -6.93
C LEU A 163 -2.49 23.40 -8.11
N ALA A 164 -1.86 23.77 -9.24
CA ALA A 164 -2.59 24.10 -10.45
C ALA A 164 -3.32 22.88 -11.04
N MET A 165 -2.70 21.69 -10.96
CA MET A 165 -3.34 20.43 -11.30
C MET A 165 -4.48 20.08 -10.33
N ALA A 166 -4.28 20.24 -9.02
CA ALA A 166 -5.31 20.01 -8.01
C ALA A 166 -6.54 20.91 -8.23
N ARG A 167 -6.34 22.18 -8.56
CA ARG A 167 -7.43 23.11 -8.88
C ARG A 167 -8.23 22.67 -10.10
N HIS A 168 -7.54 22.16 -11.13
CA HIS A 168 -8.24 21.53 -12.25
C HIS A 168 -9.02 20.30 -11.78
N ASN A 169 -8.34 19.32 -11.18
CA ASN A 169 -8.92 18.02 -10.80
C ASN A 169 -10.14 18.14 -9.87
N LEU A 170 -10.11 19.11 -8.96
CA LEU A 170 -11.14 19.31 -7.92
C LEU A 170 -12.19 20.38 -8.29
N GLY A 171 -11.99 21.11 -9.39
CA GLY A 171 -12.81 22.25 -9.78
C GLY A 171 -12.37 23.58 -9.14
N GLU A 172 -12.78 24.71 -9.75
CA GLU A 172 -12.37 26.06 -9.35
C GLU A 172 -12.82 26.45 -7.93
N SER A 173 -13.85 25.79 -7.41
CA SER A 173 -14.35 25.97 -6.04
C SER A 173 -13.42 25.38 -4.97
N ALA A 174 -12.34 24.69 -5.37
CA ALA A 174 -11.38 24.11 -4.44
C ALA A 174 -10.60 25.16 -3.64
N VAL A 175 -10.72 25.09 -2.32
CA VAL A 175 -9.96 25.91 -1.37
C VAL A 175 -8.54 25.37 -1.28
N LEU A 176 -7.64 25.97 -2.06
CA LEU A 176 -6.25 25.54 -2.19
C LEU A 176 -5.31 26.73 -2.00
N CYS A 177 -4.23 26.54 -1.25
CA CYS A 177 -3.21 27.55 -1.03
C CYS A 177 -1.79 26.98 -1.18
N ARG A 178 -0.81 27.85 -1.46
CA ARG A 178 0.59 27.45 -1.43
C ARG A 178 1.13 27.68 -0.02
N ALA A 179 1.49 26.62 0.67
CA ALA A 179 2.00 26.69 2.03
C ALA A 179 2.97 25.53 2.32
N ASP A 180 3.88 25.77 3.26
CA ASP A 180 4.66 24.70 3.86
C ASP A 180 3.79 23.99 4.90
N ALA A 181 3.76 22.65 4.86
CA ALA A 181 3.05 21.85 5.85
C ALA A 181 3.54 22.11 7.29
N LEU A 182 4.80 22.54 7.47
CA LEU A 182 5.37 22.91 8.77
C LEU A 182 5.06 24.36 9.21
N ALA A 183 4.32 25.11 8.40
CA ALA A 183 3.82 26.45 8.71
C ALA A 183 2.28 26.46 8.65
N PRO A 184 1.58 26.03 9.71
CA PRO A 184 0.13 25.84 9.69
C PRO A 184 -0.65 27.09 9.27
N VAL A 185 -1.48 26.95 8.23
CA VAL A 185 -2.35 28.02 7.70
C VAL A 185 -3.81 27.89 8.11
N THR A 186 -4.14 26.85 8.87
CA THR A 186 -5.47 26.57 9.42
C THR A 186 -5.41 26.43 10.94
N ARG A 187 -6.52 26.72 11.63
CA ARG A 187 -6.64 26.62 13.09
C ARG A 187 -7.59 25.47 13.49
N ASP A 188 -8.86 25.56 13.11
CA ASP A 188 -9.91 24.61 13.52
C ASP A 188 -10.18 23.54 12.45
N ALA A 189 -9.18 22.71 12.16
CA ALA A 189 -9.26 21.64 11.17
C ALA A 189 -8.44 20.43 11.60
N VAL A 190 -8.88 19.23 11.25
CA VAL A 190 -8.03 18.04 11.28
C VAL A 190 -6.98 18.19 10.20
N VAL A 191 -5.70 17.97 10.54
CA VAL A 191 -4.61 18.02 9.57
C VAL A 191 -4.34 16.63 9.05
N LEU A 192 -4.35 16.48 7.72
CA LEU A 192 -3.86 15.30 7.04
C LEU A 192 -2.52 15.63 6.38
N ALA A 193 -1.56 14.72 6.46
CA ALA A 193 -0.29 14.82 5.76
C ALA A 193 0.11 13.47 5.13
N ASP A 194 0.62 13.54 3.90
CA ASP A 194 1.24 12.46 3.14
C ASP A 194 2.65 12.87 2.74
N PRO A 195 3.59 12.86 3.70
CA PRO A 195 4.94 13.31 3.40
C PRO A 195 5.58 12.42 2.33
N ALA A 196 6.26 13.06 1.38
CA ALA A 196 6.89 12.37 0.27
C ALA A 196 8.00 11.45 0.78
N ARG A 197 7.97 10.21 0.27
CA ARG A 197 8.93 9.13 0.61
C ARG A 197 9.80 8.74 -0.57
N ARG A 198 9.57 9.36 -1.73
CA ARG A 198 10.41 9.26 -2.91
C ARG A 198 10.81 10.66 -3.32
N VAL A 199 12.10 10.86 -3.55
CA VAL A 199 12.64 12.08 -4.15
C VAL A 199 13.66 11.63 -5.19
N GLY A 200 13.48 12.05 -6.45
CA GLY A 200 14.34 11.61 -7.56
C GLY A 200 14.35 10.09 -7.75
N GLY A 201 13.20 9.44 -7.64
CA GLY A 201 13.03 7.99 -7.86
C GLY A 201 13.54 7.07 -6.74
N ARG A 202 14.27 7.59 -5.74
CA ARG A 202 14.83 6.77 -4.64
C ARG A 202 13.86 6.65 -3.48
N ARG A 203 13.66 5.42 -2.97
CA ARG A 203 12.85 5.15 -1.77
C ARG A 203 13.57 5.60 -0.51
N ARG A 204 12.88 6.35 0.35
CA ARG A 204 13.31 6.73 1.70
C ARG A 204 12.64 5.82 2.71
N PHE A 205 13.45 5.10 3.48
CA PHE A 205 12.95 4.15 4.48
C PHE A 205 12.92 4.74 5.89
N ARG A 206 13.86 5.65 6.21
CA ARG A 206 13.92 6.33 7.50
C ARG A 206 12.83 7.39 7.58
N ILE A 207 12.13 7.46 8.72
CA ILE A 207 11.06 8.44 8.95
C ILE A 207 11.57 9.91 8.93
N ASP A 208 12.86 10.11 9.24
CA ASP A 208 13.54 11.42 9.17
C ASP A 208 13.79 11.89 7.73
N ASP A 209 13.83 10.95 6.79
CA ASP A 209 14.04 11.23 5.37
C ASP A 209 12.74 11.60 4.64
N TYR A 210 11.60 11.53 5.33
CA TYR A 210 10.32 11.96 4.79
C TYR A 210 10.36 13.47 4.51
N ARG A 211 9.53 13.94 3.59
CA ARG A 211 9.43 15.37 3.25
C ARG A 211 7.97 15.82 3.29
N PRO A 212 7.54 16.57 4.32
CA PRO A 212 8.30 16.94 5.53
C PRO A 212 8.66 15.74 6.43
N ALA A 213 9.64 15.92 7.32
CA ALA A 213 10.06 14.86 8.25
C ALA A 213 8.94 14.52 9.24
N LEU A 214 8.78 13.25 9.58
CA LEU A 214 7.67 12.79 10.42
C LEU A 214 7.68 13.41 11.82
N GLY A 215 8.86 13.48 12.47
CA GLY A 215 8.99 14.12 13.79
C GLY A 215 8.56 15.59 13.77
N ALA A 216 8.99 16.33 12.76
CA ALA A 216 8.61 17.74 12.60
C ALA A 216 7.10 17.94 12.41
N LEU A 217 6.43 17.04 11.67
CA LEU A 217 4.97 17.05 11.56
C LEU A 217 4.30 16.82 12.91
N ILE A 218 4.74 15.80 13.67
CA ILE A 218 4.20 15.48 14.99
C ILE A 218 4.37 16.68 15.93
N ASP A 219 5.55 17.29 15.95
CA ASP A 219 5.84 18.45 16.80
C ASP A 219 5.01 19.68 16.42
N THR A 220 4.91 19.98 15.12
CA THR A 220 4.17 21.13 14.59
C THR A 220 2.67 21.05 14.91
N PHE A 221 2.11 19.84 14.87
CA PHE A 221 0.68 19.59 15.04
C PHE A 221 0.34 18.90 16.38
N ARG A 222 1.23 18.97 17.38
CA ARG A 222 1.07 18.23 18.65
C ARG A 222 -0.23 18.48 19.40
N ASP A 223 -0.78 19.69 19.27
CA ASP A 223 -2.01 20.14 19.94
C ASP A 223 -3.22 20.13 18.99
N ARG A 224 -3.09 19.47 17.84
CA ARG A 224 -4.13 19.37 16.82
C ARG A 224 -4.43 17.90 16.51
N ASP A 225 -5.61 17.66 15.97
CA ASP A 225 -5.89 16.37 15.38
C ASP A 225 -5.12 16.21 14.07
N LEU A 226 -4.35 15.13 14.00
CA LEU A 226 -3.36 14.87 12.96
C LEU A 226 -3.52 13.45 12.43
N VAL A 227 -3.53 13.33 11.10
CA VAL A 227 -3.48 12.07 10.37
C VAL A 227 -2.26 12.08 9.48
N VAL A 228 -1.35 11.12 9.65
CA VAL A 228 -0.12 11.04 8.83
C VAL A 228 -0.04 9.69 8.11
N LYS A 229 0.03 9.74 6.79
CA LYS A 229 0.29 8.57 5.97
C LYS A 229 1.75 8.20 6.04
N CYS A 230 2.00 6.93 6.35
CA CYS A 230 3.32 6.36 6.56
C CYS A 230 3.54 5.07 5.74
N SER A 231 4.79 4.65 5.65
CA SER A 231 5.15 3.38 5.00
C SER A 231 4.48 2.21 5.73
N PRO A 232 3.94 1.21 5.00
CA PRO A 232 3.46 -0.04 5.62
C PRO A 232 4.44 -0.72 6.57
N GLY A 233 5.75 -0.46 6.41
CA GLY A 233 6.81 -1.02 7.23
C GLY A 233 7.33 -0.07 8.31
N ILE A 234 6.55 0.92 8.75
CA ILE A 234 6.95 1.84 9.81
C ILE A 234 7.26 1.08 11.11
N ASP A 235 8.37 1.44 11.77
CA ASP A 235 8.80 0.84 13.03
C ASP A 235 8.06 1.49 14.20
N PHE A 236 7.32 0.69 14.96
CA PHE A 236 6.50 1.19 16.07
C PHE A 236 7.38 1.65 17.25
N GLY A 237 8.56 1.05 17.44
CA GLY A 237 9.53 1.49 18.43
C GLY A 237 10.22 2.81 18.05
N GLU A 238 10.32 3.14 16.75
CA GLU A 238 10.69 4.49 16.33
C GLU A 238 9.59 5.51 16.62
N LEU A 239 8.32 5.16 16.37
CA LEU A 239 7.17 6.01 16.70
C LEU A 239 7.06 6.30 18.21
N ASP A 240 7.30 5.29 19.04
CA ASP A 240 7.30 5.45 20.50
C ASP A 240 8.39 6.42 20.97
N ARG A 241 9.58 6.36 20.35
CA ARG A 241 10.71 7.27 20.59
C ARG A 241 10.40 8.71 20.15
N LEU A 242 9.60 8.89 19.10
CA LEU A 242 9.06 10.21 18.69
C LEU A 242 7.94 10.70 19.61
N GLY A 243 7.55 9.95 20.64
CA GLY A 243 6.51 10.38 21.57
C GLY A 243 5.09 10.26 21.00
N PHE A 244 4.89 9.59 19.85
CA PHE A 244 3.54 9.40 19.30
C PHE A 244 2.69 8.52 20.23
N ARG A 245 1.47 8.97 20.56
CA ARG A 245 0.54 8.27 21.48
C ARG A 245 -0.79 7.89 20.85
N GLY A 246 -0.92 8.11 19.55
CA GLY A 246 -2.13 7.80 18.80
C GLY A 246 -2.22 6.34 18.37
N GLU A 247 -3.15 6.08 17.44
CA GLU A 247 -3.38 4.78 16.82
C GLU A 247 -2.58 4.66 15.51
N VAL A 248 -2.01 3.47 15.25
CA VAL A 248 -1.45 3.09 13.96
C VAL A 248 -2.39 2.11 13.28
N GLU A 249 -2.97 2.53 12.16
CA GLU A 249 -3.80 1.67 11.33
C GLU A 249 -3.02 1.19 10.11
N VAL A 250 -2.93 -0.11 9.91
CA VAL A 250 -2.33 -0.73 8.73
C VAL A 250 -3.44 -1.25 7.83
N THR A 251 -3.46 -0.80 6.58
CA THR A 251 -4.54 -1.13 5.64
C THR A 251 -4.02 -1.96 4.47
N SER A 252 -4.72 -3.05 4.14
CA SER A 252 -4.46 -3.85 2.94
C SER A 252 -5.63 -3.81 1.96
N TYR A 253 -5.30 -3.95 0.68
CA TYR A 253 -6.24 -3.98 -0.44
C TYR A 253 -5.67 -4.78 -1.60
N ARG A 254 -6.49 -5.64 -2.20
CA ARG A 254 -6.10 -6.66 -3.20
C ARG A 254 -4.90 -7.49 -2.73
N GLY A 255 -4.97 -8.00 -1.50
CA GLY A 255 -3.96 -8.87 -0.89
C GLY A 255 -2.58 -8.24 -0.64
N ALA A 256 -2.44 -6.91 -0.74
CA ALA A 256 -1.20 -6.20 -0.46
C ALA A 256 -1.42 -5.09 0.55
N VAL A 257 -0.48 -4.92 1.48
CA VAL A 257 -0.48 -3.79 2.44
C VAL A 257 -0.19 -2.50 1.70
N ARG A 258 -1.10 -1.53 1.79
CA ARG A 258 -1.05 -0.28 1.02
C ARG A 258 -0.48 0.87 1.82
N GLU A 259 -0.82 0.96 3.10
CA GLU A 259 -0.35 2.04 3.97
C GLU A 259 -0.32 1.63 5.44
N ALA A 260 0.48 2.37 6.21
CA ALA A 260 0.25 2.57 7.63
C ALA A 260 -0.21 4.03 7.82
N CYS A 261 -1.19 4.29 8.65
CA CYS A 261 -1.72 5.62 8.91
C CYS A 261 -1.69 5.89 10.41
N LEU A 262 -1.06 7.00 10.78
CA LEU A 262 -1.02 7.49 12.16
C LEU A 262 -2.24 8.36 12.40
N TRP A 263 -2.97 8.07 13.47
CA TRP A 263 -4.14 8.82 13.90
C TRP A 263 -3.87 9.42 15.28
N SER A 264 -3.93 10.75 15.42
CA SER A 264 -3.80 11.41 16.72
C SER A 264 -4.78 10.83 17.76
N PRO A 265 -4.48 10.93 19.06
CA PRO A 265 -5.36 10.40 20.11
C PRO A 265 -6.82 10.85 20.01
N GLY A 266 -7.09 12.08 19.56
CA GLY A 266 -8.46 12.60 19.39
C GLY A 266 -9.25 11.93 18.25
N LEU A 267 -8.57 11.29 17.29
CA LEU A 267 -9.17 10.55 16.17
C LEU A 267 -9.11 9.02 16.36
N ALA A 268 -8.43 8.56 17.40
CA ALA A 268 -8.27 7.15 17.73
C ALA A 268 -9.48 6.65 18.53
N GLN A 269 -9.85 5.38 18.34
CA GLN A 269 -10.78 4.74 19.26
C GLN A 269 -10.11 4.60 20.63
N ARG A 270 -10.82 4.96 21.71
CA ARG A 270 -10.27 4.90 23.08
C ARG A 270 -9.75 3.48 23.38
N GLY A 271 -8.50 3.41 23.82
CA GLY A 271 -7.82 2.15 24.18
C GLY A 271 -7.20 1.40 23.01
N VAL A 272 -7.45 1.82 21.76
CA VAL A 272 -6.84 1.22 20.57
C VAL A 272 -5.57 1.96 20.21
N ARG A 273 -4.47 1.22 20.05
CA ARG A 273 -3.19 1.77 19.57
C ARG A 273 -2.79 1.17 18.23
N ARG A 274 -3.33 0.01 17.87
CA ARG A 274 -3.00 -0.69 16.63
C ARG A 274 -4.28 -1.23 15.99
N ARG A 275 -4.40 -1.05 14.68
CA ARG A 275 -5.49 -1.58 13.87
C ARG A 275 -4.94 -2.20 12.59
N ALA A 276 -5.51 -3.33 12.19
CA ALA A 276 -5.35 -3.90 10.86
C ALA A 276 -6.70 -3.84 10.16
N SER A 277 -6.74 -3.25 8.96
CA SER A 277 -7.94 -3.12 8.13
C SER A 277 -7.75 -3.83 6.80
N VAL A 278 -8.46 -4.92 6.59
CA VAL A 278 -8.41 -5.73 5.36
C VAL A 278 -9.64 -5.40 4.51
N LEU A 279 -9.46 -4.50 3.54
CA LEU A 279 -10.60 -3.94 2.80
C LEU A 279 -11.34 -4.96 1.95
N ASP A 280 -10.61 -5.93 1.36
CA ASP A 280 -11.22 -6.95 0.49
C ASP A 280 -12.23 -7.84 1.23
N ARG A 281 -12.13 -7.92 2.57
CA ARG A 281 -13.04 -8.71 3.43
C ARG A 281 -13.92 -7.84 4.32
N GLY A 282 -13.75 -6.52 4.32
CA GLY A 282 -14.40 -5.63 5.29
C GLY A 282 -14.04 -5.96 6.73
N GLU A 283 -12.85 -6.51 6.98
CA GLU A 283 -12.44 -7.02 8.29
C GLU A 283 -11.50 -6.04 8.99
N GLN A 284 -11.75 -5.76 10.27
CA GLN A 284 -10.86 -4.95 11.11
C GLN A 284 -10.51 -5.66 12.41
N ILE A 285 -9.22 -5.73 12.75
CA ILE A 285 -8.69 -6.26 14.01
C ILE A 285 -8.00 -5.12 14.74
N THR A 286 -8.13 -5.06 16.05
CA THR A 286 -7.48 -4.06 16.90
C THR A 286 -6.73 -4.73 18.04
N ASP A 287 -5.84 -3.98 18.70
CA ASP A 287 -5.18 -4.47 19.91
C ASP A 287 -6.06 -4.44 21.16
N ALA A 288 -7.30 -3.95 21.06
CA ALA A 288 -8.32 -4.08 22.10
C ALA A 288 -9.11 -5.40 21.99
N ASP A 289 -8.98 -6.14 20.89
CA ASP A 289 -9.58 -7.47 20.77
C ASP A 289 -8.87 -8.48 21.71
N PRO A 290 -9.51 -9.60 22.09
CA PRO A 290 -8.84 -10.68 22.81
C PRO A 290 -7.64 -11.23 22.03
N ASP A 291 -6.54 -11.53 22.71
CA ASP A 291 -5.31 -12.06 22.11
C ASP A 291 -4.94 -13.47 22.59
N ASP A 292 -5.91 -14.18 23.18
CA ASP A 292 -5.81 -15.56 23.66
C ASP A 292 -5.60 -16.55 22.51
N CYS A 293 -4.38 -16.56 21.99
CA CYS A 293 -3.92 -17.38 20.88
C CYS A 293 -2.76 -18.23 21.39
N PRO A 294 -3.00 -19.51 21.74
CA PRO A 294 -1.97 -20.37 22.28
C PRO A 294 -0.94 -20.74 21.20
N VAL A 295 0.13 -21.40 21.62
CA VAL A 295 1.10 -22.04 20.71
C VAL A 295 0.92 -23.54 20.78
N ARG A 296 0.69 -24.19 19.63
CA ARG A 296 0.46 -25.65 19.54
C ARG A 296 1.06 -26.20 18.24
N PRO A 297 1.26 -27.53 18.14
CA PRO A 297 1.61 -28.17 16.87
C PRO A 297 0.60 -27.85 15.75
N ALA A 298 0.99 -28.05 14.50
CA ALA A 298 0.10 -27.84 13.37
C ALA A 298 -1.14 -28.73 13.47
N GLY A 299 -2.32 -28.12 13.31
CA GLY A 299 -3.58 -28.82 13.09
C GLY A 299 -3.75 -29.22 11.63
N ARG A 300 -5.01 -29.38 11.20
CA ARG A 300 -5.33 -29.73 9.80
C ARG A 300 -4.93 -28.64 8.81
N TRP A 301 -5.04 -27.37 9.18
CA TRP A 301 -4.81 -26.23 8.29
C TRP A 301 -3.70 -25.33 8.81
N ILE A 302 -2.91 -24.80 7.88
CA ILE A 302 -2.05 -23.63 8.11
C ILE A 302 -2.66 -22.43 7.38
N VAL A 303 -2.69 -21.29 8.05
CA VAL A 303 -3.20 -20.01 7.56
C VAL A 303 -2.07 -18.99 7.58
N ASP A 304 -1.87 -18.31 6.46
CA ASP A 304 -1.06 -17.10 6.41
C ASP A 304 -1.98 -15.89 6.57
N PRO A 305 -1.99 -15.21 7.75
CA PRO A 305 -2.86 -14.06 7.94
C PRO A 305 -2.46 -12.91 7.02
N ASP A 306 -3.42 -12.02 6.77
CA ASP A 306 -3.22 -10.87 5.89
C ASP A 306 -2.01 -10.01 6.32
N GLY A 307 -1.29 -9.47 5.34
CA GLY A 307 -0.12 -8.64 5.61
C GLY A 307 -0.39 -7.46 6.54
N ALA A 308 -1.61 -6.90 6.54
CA ALA A 308 -1.98 -5.83 7.47
C ALA A 308 -2.02 -6.31 8.92
N VAL A 309 -2.57 -7.50 9.17
CA VAL A 309 -2.60 -8.15 10.49
C VAL A 309 -1.19 -8.39 11.01
N VAL A 310 -0.31 -8.91 10.13
CA VAL A 310 1.09 -9.17 10.47
C VAL A 310 1.83 -7.86 10.79
N ARG A 311 1.73 -6.85 9.92
CA ARG A 311 2.43 -5.58 10.06
C ARG A 311 1.93 -4.74 11.23
N ALA A 312 0.65 -4.85 11.59
CA ALA A 312 0.10 -4.23 12.81
C ALA A 312 0.49 -4.97 14.09
N GLY A 313 1.11 -6.16 14.01
CA GLY A 313 1.46 -6.97 15.18
C GLY A 313 0.22 -7.56 15.89
N LEU A 314 -0.81 -7.90 15.12
CA LEU A 314 -2.13 -8.36 15.60
C LEU A 314 -2.39 -9.85 15.28
N VAL A 315 -1.34 -10.64 15.06
CA VAL A 315 -1.45 -12.07 14.71
C VAL A 315 -2.21 -12.86 15.79
N ARG A 316 -1.91 -12.59 17.07
CA ARG A 316 -2.58 -13.26 18.19
C ARG A 316 -4.07 -12.90 18.26
N HIS A 317 -4.41 -11.62 18.09
CA HIS A 317 -5.79 -11.13 18.03
C HIS A 317 -6.58 -11.78 16.89
N TYR A 318 -5.98 -11.85 15.70
CA TYR A 318 -6.59 -12.55 14.56
C TYR A 318 -6.75 -14.06 14.83
N GLY A 319 -5.74 -14.69 15.44
CA GLY A 319 -5.80 -16.09 15.84
C GLY A 319 -6.95 -16.38 16.80
N ALA A 320 -7.07 -15.60 17.88
CA ALA A 320 -8.14 -15.74 18.86
C ALA A 320 -9.53 -15.57 18.22
N ARG A 321 -9.73 -14.54 17.39
CA ARG A 321 -11.00 -14.28 16.70
C ARG A 321 -11.42 -15.45 15.80
N HIS A 322 -10.47 -16.07 15.11
CA HIS A 322 -10.72 -17.16 14.17
C HIS A 322 -10.50 -18.56 14.78
N ARG A 323 -10.31 -18.65 16.10
CA ARG A 323 -10.05 -19.91 16.82
C ARG A 323 -8.84 -20.69 16.29
N LEU A 324 -7.82 -19.96 15.86
CA LEU A 324 -6.53 -20.48 15.41
C LEU A 324 -5.48 -20.30 16.52
N TRP A 325 -4.36 -20.99 16.39
CA TRP A 325 -3.20 -20.90 17.28
C TRP A 325 -1.91 -20.65 16.49
N GLN A 326 -0.89 -20.11 17.13
CA GLN A 326 0.43 -19.94 16.51
C GLN A 326 1.19 -21.28 16.50
N LEU A 327 1.99 -21.50 15.45
CA LEU A 327 2.94 -22.62 15.40
C LEU A 327 4.20 -22.35 16.25
N ASP A 328 4.56 -21.08 16.38
CA ASP A 328 5.70 -20.57 17.15
C ASP A 328 5.39 -19.12 17.56
N PRO A 329 5.76 -18.65 18.76
CA PRO A 329 5.46 -17.29 19.21
C PRO A 329 5.95 -16.19 18.26
N ASP A 330 7.07 -16.42 17.58
CA ASP A 330 7.74 -15.42 16.74
C ASP A 330 7.36 -15.54 15.25
N ILE A 331 6.44 -16.45 14.92
CA ILE A 331 6.04 -16.73 13.55
C ILE A 331 4.57 -16.37 13.35
N ALA A 332 4.30 -15.68 12.25
CA ALA A 332 2.97 -15.19 11.93
C ALA A 332 2.01 -16.26 11.38
N TYR A 333 2.51 -17.43 10.96
CA TYR A 333 1.65 -18.52 10.54
C TYR A 333 0.78 -19.00 11.70
N LEU A 334 -0.51 -19.14 11.40
CA LEU A 334 -1.52 -19.67 12.29
C LEU A 334 -1.94 -21.05 11.84
N SER A 335 -2.51 -21.83 12.74
CA SER A 335 -3.00 -23.17 12.46
C SER A 335 -4.29 -23.46 13.20
N GLY A 336 -5.09 -24.38 12.66
CA GLY A 336 -6.39 -24.76 13.19
C GLY A 336 -6.89 -26.06 12.60
N ASP A 337 -7.92 -26.62 13.21
CA ASP A 337 -8.60 -27.82 12.71
C ASP A 337 -9.60 -27.49 11.59
N GLU A 338 -10.12 -26.26 11.60
CA GLU A 338 -11.06 -25.72 10.62
C GLU A 338 -10.49 -24.47 9.95
N LEU A 339 -10.84 -24.27 8.68
CA LEU A 339 -10.43 -23.10 7.91
C LEU A 339 -11.49 -21.99 8.02
N PRO A 340 -11.14 -20.76 8.42
CA PRO A 340 -12.11 -19.67 8.47
C PRO A 340 -12.71 -19.36 7.08
N PRO A 341 -13.99 -18.94 7.01
CA PRO A 341 -14.64 -18.60 5.75
C PRO A 341 -13.87 -17.53 4.97
N ALA A 342 -13.81 -17.68 3.64
CA ALA A 342 -13.13 -16.76 2.72
C ALA A 342 -11.62 -16.56 2.95
N VAL A 343 -10.99 -17.29 3.88
CA VAL A 343 -9.54 -17.31 4.11
C VAL A 343 -8.90 -18.40 3.27
N ARG A 344 -7.75 -18.11 2.67
CA ARG A 344 -6.96 -19.13 1.97
C ARG A 344 -6.17 -19.92 3.02
N GLY A 345 -6.19 -21.24 2.89
CA GLY A 345 -5.49 -22.14 3.81
C GLY A 345 -4.72 -23.23 3.09
N PHE A 346 -3.85 -23.87 3.84
CA PHE A 346 -2.96 -24.93 3.38
C PHE A 346 -3.22 -26.16 4.25
N GLU A 347 -3.97 -27.14 3.72
CA GLU A 347 -4.26 -28.39 4.42
C GLU A 347 -2.96 -29.19 4.55
N VAL A 348 -2.54 -29.50 5.77
CA VAL A 348 -1.30 -30.23 6.04
C VAL A 348 -1.47 -31.69 5.64
N LEU A 349 -0.65 -32.14 4.69
CA LEU A 349 -0.58 -33.54 4.26
C LEU A 349 0.58 -34.27 4.94
N GLU A 350 1.71 -33.58 5.09
CA GLU A 350 2.92 -34.13 5.69
C GLU A 350 3.73 -33.03 6.37
N GLN A 351 4.29 -33.32 7.54
CA GLN A 351 5.24 -32.47 8.26
C GLN A 351 6.60 -33.15 8.31
N LEU A 352 7.66 -32.42 7.94
CA LEU A 352 9.02 -32.92 7.98
C LEU A 352 10.02 -31.85 8.48
N ALA A 353 11.15 -32.30 9.02
CA ALA A 353 12.31 -31.42 9.17
C ALA A 353 12.73 -30.94 7.78
N PHE A 354 12.99 -29.64 7.63
CA PHE A 354 13.32 -29.08 6.33
C PHE A 354 14.69 -29.58 5.87
N ASP A 355 14.66 -30.44 4.87
CA ASP A 355 15.79 -30.95 4.11
C ASP A 355 15.31 -31.14 2.66
N GLU A 356 16.07 -30.65 1.69
CA GLU A 356 15.62 -30.63 0.30
C GLU A 356 15.44 -32.02 -0.29
N ARG A 357 16.23 -33.02 0.15
CA ARG A 357 16.09 -34.39 -0.34
C ARG A 357 14.80 -35.01 0.18
N ARG A 358 14.52 -34.86 1.48
CA ARG A 358 13.26 -35.34 2.09
C ARG A 358 12.05 -34.64 1.48
N LEU A 359 12.13 -33.32 1.30
CA LEU A 359 11.05 -32.55 0.66
C LEU A 359 10.79 -33.02 -0.77
N ARG A 360 11.85 -33.25 -1.57
CA ARG A 360 11.70 -33.78 -2.94
C ARG A 360 11.02 -35.16 -2.94
N GLN A 361 11.37 -36.03 -1.99
CA GLN A 361 10.75 -37.35 -1.86
C GLN A 361 9.26 -37.25 -1.51
N ALA A 362 8.91 -36.45 -0.51
CA ALA A 362 7.52 -36.21 -0.09
C ALA A 362 6.67 -35.65 -1.24
N LEU A 363 7.17 -34.61 -1.93
CA LEU A 363 6.48 -34.01 -3.07
C LEU A 363 6.32 -35.00 -4.24
N GLY A 364 7.31 -35.84 -4.50
CA GLY A 364 7.23 -36.90 -5.52
C GLY A 364 6.18 -37.96 -5.18
N ALA A 365 6.13 -38.41 -3.92
CA ALA A 365 5.15 -39.39 -3.45
C ALA A 365 3.69 -38.87 -3.54
N LEU A 366 3.52 -37.54 -3.45
CA LEU A 366 2.22 -36.87 -3.56
C LEU A 366 1.90 -36.39 -4.99
N ASP A 367 2.70 -36.77 -5.98
CA ASP A 367 2.54 -36.42 -7.39
C ASP A 367 2.52 -34.89 -7.66
N CYS A 368 3.41 -34.14 -7.00
CA CYS A 368 3.51 -32.70 -7.17
C CYS A 368 3.90 -32.32 -8.60
N GLY A 369 3.09 -31.49 -9.25
CA GLY A 369 3.33 -30.88 -10.57
C GLY A 369 3.59 -29.38 -10.51
N THR A 370 2.71 -28.63 -9.84
CA THR A 370 2.88 -27.20 -9.58
C THR A 370 3.18 -27.01 -8.11
N LEU A 371 4.26 -26.27 -7.79
CA LEU A 371 4.68 -26.02 -6.41
C LEU A 371 4.64 -24.53 -6.09
N GLU A 372 3.84 -24.17 -5.10
CA GLU A 372 3.94 -22.91 -4.38
C GLU A 372 4.84 -23.08 -3.15
N VAL A 373 5.68 -22.10 -2.86
CA VAL A 373 6.59 -22.13 -1.72
C VAL A 373 6.33 -20.89 -0.87
N LEU A 374 5.90 -21.08 0.37
CA LEU A 374 5.72 -20.01 1.36
C LEU A 374 6.80 -20.16 2.44
N VAL A 375 7.45 -19.05 2.79
CA VAL A 375 8.59 -19.05 3.71
C VAL A 375 8.45 -17.93 4.73
N ARG A 376 8.58 -18.24 6.03
CA ARG A 376 8.72 -17.24 7.11
C ARG A 376 9.76 -17.70 8.13
N GLY A 377 10.58 -16.76 8.62
CA GLY A 377 11.53 -17.04 9.71
C GLY A 377 12.70 -17.96 9.37
N VAL A 378 12.90 -18.34 8.10
CA VAL A 378 14.05 -19.11 7.62
C VAL A 378 14.64 -18.47 6.36
N ARG A 379 15.94 -18.66 6.14
CA ARG A 379 16.67 -18.15 4.96
C ARG A 379 16.56 -19.14 3.80
N VAL A 380 15.41 -19.16 3.14
CA VAL A 380 15.17 -19.97 1.94
C VAL A 380 14.60 -19.06 0.86
N ASP A 381 15.22 -19.08 -0.31
CA ASP A 381 14.68 -18.43 -1.51
C ASP A 381 13.61 -19.34 -2.15
N PRO A 382 12.33 -18.92 -2.19
CA PRO A 382 11.24 -19.71 -2.75
C PRO A 382 11.44 -20.09 -4.23
N ASP A 383 11.95 -19.15 -5.04
CA ASP A 383 12.12 -19.34 -6.48
C ASP A 383 13.32 -20.22 -6.80
N ALA A 384 14.42 -20.04 -6.06
CA ALA A 384 15.57 -20.94 -6.17
C ALA A 384 15.23 -22.35 -5.69
N LEU A 385 14.44 -22.51 -4.63
CA LEU A 385 13.99 -23.83 -4.17
C LEU A 385 13.10 -24.50 -5.22
N ARG A 386 12.09 -23.81 -5.74
CA ARG A 386 11.20 -24.32 -6.79
C ARG A 386 11.98 -24.77 -8.03
N ARG A 387 12.95 -23.97 -8.49
CA ARG A 387 13.83 -24.30 -9.64
C ARG A 387 14.73 -25.52 -9.40
N ARG A 388 15.06 -25.84 -8.15
CA ARG A 388 15.88 -27.02 -7.77
C ARG A 388 15.05 -28.26 -7.49
N ILE A 389 13.80 -28.12 -7.05
CA ILE A 389 12.89 -29.26 -6.86
C ILE A 389 12.44 -29.80 -8.22
N ARG A 390 12.06 -28.92 -9.16
CA ARG A 390 11.56 -29.29 -10.50
C ARG A 390 10.48 -30.39 -10.48
N PRO A 391 9.33 -30.12 -9.84
CA PRO A 391 8.21 -31.07 -9.80
C PRO A 391 7.76 -31.46 -11.22
N ARG A 392 7.28 -32.70 -11.39
CA ARG A 392 6.87 -33.27 -12.69
C ARG A 392 5.54 -34.03 -12.67
N GLY A 393 4.85 -34.06 -11.54
CA GLY A 393 3.56 -34.73 -11.37
C GLY A 393 2.39 -33.93 -11.91
N GLY A 394 1.16 -34.37 -11.59
CA GLY A 394 -0.08 -33.73 -12.05
C GLY A 394 -0.75 -32.81 -11.03
N ARG A 395 -0.37 -32.86 -9.74
CA ARG A 395 -1.14 -32.19 -8.66
C ARG A 395 -0.53 -30.85 -8.23
N PRO A 396 -1.34 -29.80 -8.02
CA PRO A 396 -0.86 -28.57 -7.39
C PRO A 396 -0.70 -28.80 -5.88
N LEU A 397 0.47 -28.45 -5.34
CA LEU A 397 0.76 -28.47 -3.91
C LEU A 397 1.44 -27.16 -3.49
N SER A 398 1.38 -26.90 -2.18
CA SER A 398 2.14 -25.83 -1.55
C SER A 398 3.09 -26.42 -0.52
N VAL A 399 4.23 -25.78 -0.27
CA VAL A 399 5.07 -26.07 0.89
C VAL A 399 5.18 -24.82 1.75
N VAL A 400 4.81 -24.94 3.02
CA VAL A 400 5.02 -23.90 4.03
C VAL A 400 6.30 -24.25 4.79
N ILE A 401 7.29 -23.36 4.76
CA ILE A 401 8.58 -23.54 5.42
C ILE A 401 8.72 -22.47 6.50
N THR A 402 8.90 -22.91 7.74
CA THR A 402 9.05 -22.00 8.87
C THR A 402 10.01 -22.51 9.92
N ARG A 403 10.52 -21.61 10.76
CA ARG A 403 11.22 -21.97 11.99
C ARG A 403 10.20 -22.37 13.05
N ILE A 404 10.47 -23.44 13.79
CA ILE A 404 9.75 -23.83 15.01
C ILE A 404 10.77 -24.01 16.14
N GLY A 405 10.50 -23.44 17.31
CA GLY A 405 11.36 -23.43 18.49
C GLY A 405 12.25 -22.18 18.56
N SER A 406 12.57 -21.71 19.77
CA SER A 406 13.30 -20.47 20.02
C SER A 406 14.82 -20.63 20.06
N GLY A 407 15.55 -19.56 19.74
CA GLY A 407 17.02 -19.50 19.87
C GLY A 407 17.76 -20.59 19.10
N ALA A 408 18.79 -21.18 19.73
CA ALA A 408 19.61 -22.25 19.14
C ALA A 408 18.86 -23.59 18.95
N ALA A 409 17.67 -23.75 19.56
CA ALA A 409 16.84 -24.93 19.42
C ALA A 409 15.88 -24.84 18.22
N GLY A 410 15.78 -23.67 17.57
CA GLY A 410 14.92 -23.46 16.42
C GLY A 410 15.31 -24.32 15.23
N ARG A 411 14.35 -25.06 14.67
CA ARG A 411 14.54 -25.91 13.49
C ARG A 411 13.67 -25.43 12.34
N ALA A 412 14.23 -25.47 11.14
CA ALA A 412 13.43 -25.29 9.94
C ALA A 412 12.54 -26.54 9.75
N THR A 413 11.24 -26.31 9.63
CA THR A 413 10.20 -27.32 9.41
C THR A 413 9.50 -26.99 8.10
N ALA A 414 9.21 -28.03 7.32
CA ALA A 414 8.40 -27.92 6.12
C ALA A 414 7.11 -28.70 6.28
N PHE A 415 6.02 -28.08 5.83
CA PHE A 415 4.70 -28.69 5.73
C PHE A 415 4.34 -28.79 4.26
N VAL A 416 4.18 -30.01 3.76
CA VAL A 416 3.62 -30.23 2.42
C VAL A 416 2.12 -30.16 2.53
N CYS A 417 1.51 -29.32 1.71
CA CYS A 417 0.12 -28.94 1.85
C CYS A 417 -0.66 -29.03 0.55
N ARG A 418 -1.97 -29.23 0.67
CA ARG A 418 -2.94 -28.96 -0.39
C ARG A 418 -3.52 -27.54 -0.18
N PRO A 419 -3.39 -26.62 -1.14
CA PRO A 419 -4.03 -25.31 -1.03
C PRO A 419 -5.56 -25.46 -1.13
N SER A 420 -6.31 -24.66 -0.35
CA SER A 420 -7.79 -24.68 -0.41
C SER A 420 -8.35 -24.07 -1.69
N ARG A 421 -7.57 -23.19 -2.35
CA ARG A 421 -7.86 -22.52 -3.62
C ARG A 421 -6.59 -21.96 -4.26
#